data_AF-A0A9D7G947-F1
#
_entry.id   AF-A0A9D7G947-F1
#
_cell.length_a   1.000
_cell.length_b   1.000
_cell.length_c   1.000
_cell.angle_alpha   90.00
_cell.angle_beta   90.00
_cell.angle_gamma   90.00
#
_symmetry.space_group_name_H-M   'P 1'
#
loop_
_entity.id
_entity.type
_entity.pdbx_description
1 polymer ?
#
loop_
_entity_poly.entity_id
_entity_poly.type
_entity_poly.pdbx_seq_one_letter_code
_entity_poly.pdbx_strand_id
1 'polypeptide(L)'
;MPIWIHLANLIVLKQAVEHKYPGGLEGFRAEYEIDDPGNFQQEDGELFSISAMNASALQADAGRLIDLGFTYDERNDGPNELAILTRYGGVAARPTWLRFNSCYAWHNACSAASREKVEAVQGMDRDAFEAKLASGELRTGAILE
;
A
#
# COMPACT_ATOMS: atom_id res chain seq x y z
N MET A 1 -9.56 -0.24 -4.94
CA MET A 1 -8.71 -0.95 -5.92
C MET A 1 -7.50 -1.46 -5.17
N PRO A 2 -6.84 -2.56 -5.56
CA PRO A 2 -5.53 -2.90 -5.01
C PRO A 2 -4.59 -1.69 -5.11
N ILE A 3 -3.71 -1.52 -4.13
CA ILE A 3 -2.72 -0.43 -4.10
C ILE A 3 -1.75 -0.59 -5.26
N TRP A 4 -1.58 0.45 -6.08
CA TRP A 4 -0.55 0.47 -7.11
C TRP A 4 0.84 0.65 -6.49
N ILE A 5 1.79 -0.21 -6.85
CA ILE A 5 3.16 -0.20 -6.32
C ILE A 5 3.98 0.85 -7.08
N HIS A 6 4.25 1.98 -6.42
CA HIS A 6 5.27 2.94 -6.85
C HIS A 6 6.68 2.44 -6.54
N LEU A 7 7.72 3.26 -6.79
CA LEU A 7 9.12 2.86 -6.59
C LEU A 7 9.39 2.33 -5.18
N ALA A 8 8.89 3.02 -4.15
CA ALA A 8 8.83 2.55 -2.78
C ALA A 8 7.49 2.96 -2.16
N ASN A 9 6.96 2.10 -1.29
CA ASN A 9 5.65 2.26 -0.67
C ASN A 9 5.76 1.82 0.79
N LEU A 10 5.30 2.64 1.72
CA LEU A 10 5.04 2.27 3.09
C LEU A 10 3.56 1.88 3.18
N ILE A 11 3.31 0.58 3.27
CA ILE A 11 1.98 0.01 3.38
C ILE A 11 1.61 -0.06 4.86
N VAL A 12 0.44 0.44 5.23
CA VAL A 12 -0.01 0.51 6.63
C VAL A 12 -1.43 -0.06 6.75
N LEU A 13 -1.67 -0.91 7.75
CA LEU A 13 -3.01 -1.42 8.04
C LEU A 13 -3.93 -0.31 8.56
N LYS A 14 -5.08 -0.12 7.92
CA LYS A 14 -6.10 0.83 8.37
C LYS A 14 -6.58 0.53 9.78
N GLN A 15 -6.74 -0.75 10.12
CA GLN A 15 -7.13 -1.15 11.47
C GLN A 15 -6.15 -0.63 12.53
N ALA A 16 -4.84 -0.66 12.26
CA ALA A 16 -3.85 -0.12 13.18
C ALA A 16 -3.93 1.41 13.28
N VAL A 17 -4.13 2.08 12.14
CA VAL A 17 -4.33 3.54 12.09
C VAL A 17 -5.54 3.97 12.90
N GLU A 18 -6.67 3.29 12.75
CA GLU A 18 -7.90 3.60 13.50
C GLU A 18 -7.71 3.54 15.02
N HIS A 19 -6.89 2.61 15.50
CA HIS A 19 -6.67 2.42 16.94
C HIS A 19 -5.51 3.24 17.53
N LYS A 20 -4.46 3.52 16.75
CA LYS A 20 -3.18 4.04 17.26
C LYS A 20 -2.85 5.45 16.78
N TYR A 21 -3.37 5.85 15.62
CA TYR A 21 -3.02 7.14 15.05
C TYR A 21 -3.89 8.26 15.65
N PRO A 22 -3.31 9.38 16.10
CA PRO A 22 -4.09 10.52 16.56
C PRO A 22 -5.05 11.03 15.48
N GLY A 23 -6.35 11.08 15.80
CA GLY A 23 -7.38 11.43 14.81
C GLY A 23 -7.83 10.27 13.91
N GLY A 24 -7.34 9.06 14.15
CA GLY A 24 -7.74 7.84 13.44
C GLY A 24 -7.48 7.92 11.93
N LEU A 25 -8.36 7.32 11.15
CA LEU A 25 -8.25 7.28 9.68
C LEU A 25 -8.28 8.68 9.07
N GLU A 26 -9.16 9.57 9.54
CA GLU A 26 -9.27 10.93 9.00
C GLU A 26 -8.03 11.77 9.29
N GLY A 27 -7.48 11.65 10.51
CA GLY A 27 -6.22 12.30 10.87
C GLY A 27 -5.05 11.84 10.00
N PHE A 28 -4.99 10.54 9.72
CA PHE A 28 -3.98 9.97 8.83
C PHE A 28 -4.14 10.46 7.38
N ARG A 29 -5.37 10.48 6.86
CA ARG A 29 -5.64 10.99 5.50
C ARG A 29 -5.22 12.45 5.33
N ALA A 30 -5.55 13.28 6.32
CA ALA A 30 -5.23 14.69 6.30
C ALA A 30 -3.72 14.94 6.38
N GLU A 31 -3.01 14.27 7.29
CA GLU A 31 -1.56 14.44 7.46
C GLU A 31 -0.77 14.01 6.21
N TYR A 32 -1.17 12.89 5.60
CA TYR A 32 -0.48 12.35 4.43
C TYR A 32 -1.07 12.81 3.09
N GLU A 33 -2.04 13.73 3.12
CA GLU A 33 -2.69 14.29 1.93
C GLU A 33 -3.22 13.19 0.98
N ILE A 34 -3.82 12.11 1.52
CA ILE A 34 -4.20 10.91 0.76
C ILE A 34 -5.13 11.22 -0.43
N ASP A 35 -5.97 12.26 -0.29
CA ASP A 35 -6.94 12.68 -1.31
C ASP A 35 -6.38 13.74 -2.29
N ASP A 36 -5.12 14.17 -2.14
CA ASP A 36 -4.52 15.17 -3.02
C ASP A 36 -4.10 14.55 -4.37
N PRO A 37 -4.70 14.97 -5.51
CA PRO A 37 -4.33 14.47 -6.84
C PRO A 37 -2.90 14.85 -7.27
N GLY A 38 -2.24 15.75 -6.56
CA GLY A 38 -0.85 16.17 -6.77
C GLY A 38 0.20 15.20 -6.23
N ASN A 39 -0.20 14.17 -5.48
CA ASN A 39 0.71 13.18 -4.92
C ASN A 39 0.38 11.74 -5.40
N PHE A 40 1.11 10.77 -4.87
CA PHE A 40 1.01 9.37 -5.23
C PHE A 40 0.56 8.49 -4.05
N GLN A 41 0.02 9.11 -3.00
CA GLN A 41 -0.53 8.36 -1.89
C GLN A 41 -1.83 7.69 -2.30
N GLN A 42 -2.11 6.54 -1.70
CA GLN A 42 -3.26 5.74 -2.06
C GLN A 42 -3.86 5.06 -0.83
N GLU A 43 -5.13 4.71 -0.94
CA GLU A 43 -5.79 3.81 -0.01
C GLU A 43 -6.72 2.83 -0.71
N ASP A 44 -6.95 1.68 -0.08
CA ASP A 44 -8.00 0.73 -0.44
C ASP A 44 -8.93 0.43 0.75
N GLY A 45 -9.67 -0.67 0.76
CA GLY A 45 -10.56 -0.99 1.88
C GLY A 45 -9.83 -1.23 3.20
N GLU A 46 -8.59 -1.71 3.14
CA GLU A 46 -7.87 -2.27 4.29
C GLU A 46 -6.49 -1.61 4.53
N LEU A 47 -5.93 -0.95 3.51
CA LEU A 47 -4.56 -0.46 3.49
C LEU A 47 -4.48 1.04 3.15
N PHE A 48 -3.51 1.72 3.75
CA PHE A 48 -2.91 2.94 3.23
C PHE A 48 -1.58 2.65 2.56
N SER A 49 -1.16 3.51 1.62
CA SER A 49 0.13 3.47 0.95
C SER A 49 0.73 4.86 0.85
N ILE A 50 1.89 5.05 1.50
CA ILE A 50 2.71 6.25 1.37
C ILE A 50 3.87 5.95 0.40
N SER A 51 3.80 6.56 -0.78
CA SER A 51 4.72 6.44 -1.90
C SER A 51 5.91 7.39 -1.77
N ALA A 52 7.09 6.89 -2.15
CA ALA A 52 8.31 7.69 -2.26
C ALA A 52 9.22 7.19 -3.39
N MET A 53 10.25 7.98 -3.72
CA MET A 53 11.23 7.60 -4.75
C MET A 53 12.12 6.41 -4.33
N ASN A 54 12.30 6.19 -3.03
CA ASN A 54 13.13 5.12 -2.49
C ASN A 54 12.74 4.78 -1.04
N ALA A 55 13.14 3.59 -0.57
CA ALA A 55 12.80 3.12 0.78
C ALA A 55 13.40 3.97 1.90
N SER A 56 14.57 4.60 1.68
CA SER A 56 15.19 5.47 2.68
C SER A 56 14.37 6.72 2.98
N ALA A 57 13.63 7.24 2.01
CA ALA A 57 12.73 8.39 2.21
C ALA A 57 11.54 8.06 3.12
N LEU A 58 11.20 6.77 3.29
CA LEU A 58 10.09 6.32 4.13
C LEU A 58 10.50 6.01 5.58
N GLN A 59 11.79 6.08 5.90
CA GLN A 59 12.31 5.72 7.22
C GLN A 59 11.80 6.65 8.33
N ALA A 60 11.67 7.95 8.03
CA ALA A 60 11.15 8.92 8.98
C ALA A 60 9.68 8.65 9.32
N ASP A 61 8.85 8.38 8.30
CA ASP A 61 7.44 8.04 8.49
C ASP A 61 7.26 6.71 9.23
N ALA A 62 8.01 5.67 8.83
CA ALA A 62 7.99 4.38 9.51
C ALA A 62 8.39 4.53 10.99
N GLY A 63 9.44 5.30 11.27
CA GLY A 63 9.88 5.61 12.64
C GLY A 63 8.80 6.30 13.46
N ARG A 64 8.14 7.33 12.91
CA ARG A 64 7.02 8.01 13.58
C ARG A 64 5.87 7.05 13.91
N LEU A 65 5.52 6.14 13.00
CA LEU A 65 4.46 5.15 13.27
C LEU A 65 4.88 4.16 14.36
N ILE A 66 6.14 3.74 14.37
CA ILE A 66 6.68 2.88 15.45
C ILE A 66 6.63 3.61 16.79
N ASP A 67 6.97 4.90 16.84
CA ASP A 67 6.87 5.71 18.06
C ASP A 67 5.42 5.87 18.55
N LEU A 68 4.44 5.82 17.65
CA LEU A 68 3.00 5.76 17.96
C LEU A 68 2.52 4.35 18.36
N GLY A 69 3.42 3.37 18.45
CA GLY A 69 3.14 2.02 18.89
C GLY A 69 2.71 1.06 17.78
N PHE A 70 2.94 1.38 16.51
CA PHE A 70 2.77 0.43 15.42
C PHE A 70 3.86 -0.65 15.48
N THR A 71 3.46 -1.89 15.24
CA THR A 71 4.38 -3.02 15.29
C THR A 71 5.10 -3.14 13.95
N TYR A 72 6.44 -3.16 14.01
CA TYR A 72 7.30 -3.44 12.86
C TYR A 72 8.56 -4.15 13.32
N ASP A 73 8.81 -5.31 12.75
CA ASP A 73 10.03 -6.07 12.88
C ASP A 73 10.50 -6.47 11.49
N GLU A 74 11.59 -5.84 11.04
CA GLU A 74 12.22 -6.12 9.73
C GLU A 74 12.76 -7.56 9.63
N ARG A 75 12.97 -8.24 10.76
CA ARG A 75 13.66 -9.54 10.84
C ARG A 75 12.71 -10.70 10.99
N ASN A 76 11.43 -10.44 11.26
CA ASN A 76 10.43 -11.46 11.51
C ASN A 76 9.13 -11.15 10.76
N ASP A 77 8.46 -12.22 10.31
CA ASP A 77 7.11 -12.16 9.74
C ASP A 77 6.02 -11.95 10.81
N GLY A 78 6.36 -11.25 11.90
CA GLY A 78 5.52 -11.02 13.08
C GLY A 78 4.22 -10.27 12.74
N PRO A 79 3.42 -9.87 13.75
CA PRO A 79 2.18 -9.13 13.56
C PRO A 79 2.46 -7.66 13.18
N ASN A 80 3.33 -7.47 12.17
CA ASN A 80 3.72 -6.18 11.64
C ASN A 80 2.48 -5.48 11.10
N GLU A 81 2.27 -4.24 11.49
CA GLU A 81 1.13 -3.42 11.03
C GLU A 81 1.53 -2.48 9.89
N LEU A 82 2.83 -2.46 9.56
CA LEU A 82 3.40 -1.78 8.42
C LEU A 82 4.38 -2.66 7.65
N ALA A 83 4.57 -2.34 6.38
CA ALA A 83 5.55 -2.97 5.50
C ALA A 83 6.14 -1.96 4.53
N ILE A 84 7.45 -2.00 4.33
CA ILE A 84 8.11 -1.24 3.27
C ILE A 84 8.24 -2.15 2.04
N LEU A 85 7.50 -1.80 0.99
CA LEU A 85 7.43 -2.52 -0.28
C LEU A 85 8.05 -1.67 -1.39
N THR A 86 9.12 -2.19 -1.99
CA THR A 86 9.77 -1.57 -3.14
C THR A 86 9.45 -2.34 -4.40
N ARG A 87 9.31 -1.61 -5.52
CA ARG A 87 8.98 -2.22 -6.81
C ARG A 87 9.98 -3.29 -7.25
N TYR A 88 11.27 -3.08 -6.98
CA TYR A 88 12.35 -3.93 -7.46
C TYR A 88 13.01 -4.78 -6.37
N GLY A 89 12.90 -4.40 -5.09
CA GLY A 89 13.49 -5.12 -3.97
C GLY A 89 12.51 -6.02 -3.23
N GLY A 90 11.22 -6.00 -3.60
CA GLY A 90 10.18 -6.69 -2.84
C GLY A 90 9.93 -6.01 -1.49
N VAL A 91 9.52 -6.80 -0.51
CA VAL A 91 9.14 -6.32 0.83
C VAL A 91 10.18 -6.70 1.87
N ALA A 92 10.58 -5.74 2.71
CA ALA A 92 11.59 -5.95 3.75
C ALA A 92 11.09 -6.84 4.89
N ALA A 93 9.88 -6.56 5.39
CA ALA A 93 9.15 -7.42 6.32
C ALA A 93 7.97 -8.06 5.58
N ARG A 94 7.75 -9.38 5.69
CA ARG A 94 6.66 -10.08 4.97
C ARG A 94 5.48 -10.37 5.92
N PRO A 95 4.65 -9.37 6.27
CA PRO A 95 3.47 -9.65 7.05
C PRO A 95 2.56 -10.63 6.33
N THR A 96 1.99 -11.56 7.08
CA THR A 96 1.14 -12.62 6.53
C THR A 96 -0.11 -12.08 5.83
N TRP A 97 -0.58 -10.89 6.20
CA TRP A 97 -1.75 -10.22 5.63
C TRP A 97 -1.51 -9.55 4.27
N LEU A 98 -0.25 -9.24 3.91
CA LEU A 98 0.07 -8.55 2.66
C LEU A 98 0.30 -9.54 1.53
N ARG A 99 -0.28 -9.25 0.38
CA ARG A 99 0.02 -9.89 -0.89
C ARG A 99 0.41 -8.83 -1.90
N PHE A 100 1.26 -9.20 -2.83
CA PHE A 100 1.68 -8.31 -3.90
C PHE A 100 2.17 -9.11 -5.11
N ASN A 101 2.14 -8.48 -6.27
CA ASN A 101 2.85 -8.90 -7.47
C ASN A 101 3.79 -7.77 -7.92
N SER A 102 4.19 -7.74 -9.19
CA SER A 102 5.08 -6.70 -9.73
C SER A 102 4.45 -5.30 -9.83
N CYS A 103 3.12 -5.20 -9.68
CA CYS A 103 2.34 -4.01 -10.02
C CYS A 103 1.43 -3.54 -8.88
N TYR A 104 0.83 -4.46 -8.13
CA TYR A 104 -0.14 -4.17 -7.08
C TYR A 104 0.15 -4.88 -5.77
N ALA A 105 -0.32 -4.27 -4.69
CA ALA A 105 -0.39 -4.84 -3.36
C ALA A 105 -1.85 -4.85 -2.86
N TRP A 106 -2.21 -5.85 -2.06
CA TRP A 106 -3.55 -5.98 -1.48
C TRP A 106 -3.52 -6.76 -0.17
N HIS A 107 -4.56 -6.57 0.64
CA HIS A 107 -4.77 -7.33 1.87
C HIS A 107 -5.43 -8.69 1.60
N ASN A 108 -5.04 -9.76 2.32
CA ASN A 108 -5.65 -11.09 2.19
C ASN A 108 -7.16 -11.12 2.45
N ALA A 109 -7.60 -10.30 3.40
CA ALA A 109 -9.00 -10.20 3.77
C ALA A 109 -9.76 -9.13 2.97
N CYS A 110 -9.24 -8.70 1.80
CA CYS A 110 -9.88 -7.69 1.00
C CYS A 110 -11.35 -8.05 0.67
N SER A 111 -12.18 -7.02 0.59
CA SER A 111 -13.61 -7.15 0.30
C SER A 111 -13.87 -7.94 -0.99
N ALA A 112 -15.06 -8.56 -1.09
CA ALA A 112 -15.46 -9.28 -2.30
C ALA A 112 -15.37 -8.42 -3.58
N ALA A 113 -15.71 -7.13 -3.48
CA ALA A 113 -15.58 -6.17 -4.58
C ALA A 113 -14.12 -5.87 -4.96
N SER A 114 -13.18 -5.97 -4.02
CA SER A 114 -11.74 -5.87 -4.29
C SER A 114 -11.16 -7.16 -4.88
N ARG A 115 -11.69 -8.33 -4.50
CA ARG A 115 -11.19 -9.65 -4.93
C ARG A 115 -11.22 -9.85 -6.44
N GLU A 116 -12.32 -9.51 -7.11
CA GLU A 116 -12.41 -9.64 -8.58
C GLU A 116 -11.30 -8.85 -9.28
N LYS A 117 -11.00 -7.66 -8.75
CA LYS A 117 -9.96 -6.78 -9.29
C LYS A 117 -8.56 -7.32 -9.01
N VAL A 118 -8.35 -7.91 -7.85
CA VAL A 118 -7.12 -8.65 -7.51
C VAL A 118 -6.94 -9.85 -8.44
N GLU A 119 -7.96 -10.68 -8.63
CA GLU A 119 -7.91 -11.88 -9.47
C GLU A 119 -7.55 -11.55 -10.92
N ALA A 120 -8.09 -10.43 -11.43
CA ALA A 120 -7.78 -9.94 -12.78
C ALA A 120 -6.29 -9.60 -12.97
N VAL A 121 -5.57 -9.21 -11.92
CA VAL A 121 -4.17 -8.76 -12.00
C VAL A 121 -3.18 -9.72 -11.34
N GLN A 122 -3.63 -10.63 -10.48
CA GLN A 122 -2.79 -11.51 -9.65
C GLN A 122 -1.79 -12.34 -10.48
N GLY A 123 -2.25 -12.90 -11.60
CA GLY A 123 -1.43 -13.75 -12.49
C GLY A 123 -0.78 -13.01 -13.65
N MET A 124 -0.96 -11.69 -13.72
CA MET A 124 -0.46 -10.88 -14.84
C MET A 124 1.02 -10.59 -14.65
N ASP A 125 1.82 -10.86 -15.68
CA ASP A 125 3.20 -10.36 -15.72
C ASP A 125 3.22 -8.85 -16.03
N ARG A 126 4.41 -8.25 -15.92
CA ARG A 126 4.55 -6.80 -16.09
C ARG A 126 4.24 -6.36 -17.52
N ASP A 127 4.62 -7.14 -18.52
CA ASP A 127 4.47 -6.74 -19.92
C ASP A 127 2.99 -6.75 -20.32
N ALA A 128 2.24 -7.77 -19.91
CA ALA A 128 0.79 -7.83 -20.07
C ALA A 128 0.10 -6.68 -19.30
N PHE A 129 0.63 -6.31 -18.13
CA PHE A 129 0.12 -5.19 -17.37
C PHE A 129 0.37 -3.85 -18.09
N GLU A 130 1.59 -3.58 -18.54
CA GLU A 130 1.96 -2.37 -19.26
C GLU A 130 1.17 -2.22 -20.57
N ALA A 131 0.93 -3.33 -21.28
CA ALA A 131 0.07 -3.35 -22.47
C ALA A 131 -1.37 -2.94 -22.15
N LYS A 132 -1.94 -3.45 -21.05
CA LYS A 132 -3.31 -3.10 -20.61
C LYS A 132 -3.41 -1.69 -20.05
N LEU A 133 -2.35 -1.17 -19.44
CA LEU A 133 -2.28 0.23 -19.04
C LEU A 133 -2.23 1.14 -20.27
N ALA A 134 -1.42 0.78 -21.27
CA ALA A 134 -1.30 1.53 -22.53
C ALA A 134 -2.59 1.48 -23.37
N SER A 135 -3.35 0.38 -23.31
CA SER A 135 -4.66 0.26 -23.97
C SER A 135 -5.80 0.95 -23.21
N GLY A 136 -5.58 1.36 -21.96
CA GLY A 136 -6.59 1.97 -21.10
C GLY A 136 -7.57 0.98 -20.46
N GLU A 137 -7.34 -0.33 -20.61
CA GLU A 137 -8.08 -1.40 -19.94
C GLU A 137 -7.80 -1.45 -18.43
N LEU A 138 -6.64 -0.97 -18.01
CA LEU A 138 -6.26 -0.76 -16.62
C LEU A 138 -5.91 0.72 -16.40
N ARG A 139 -6.09 1.20 -15.17
CA ARG A 139 -5.74 2.57 -14.78
C ARG A 139 -4.95 2.53 -13.46
N THR A 140 -3.82 3.24 -13.40
CA THR A 140 -3.12 3.51 -12.14
C THR A 140 -3.96 4.48 -11.31
N GLY A 141 -4.03 4.27 -9.99
CA GLY A 141 -5.01 4.91 -9.12
C GLY A 141 -5.09 6.45 -9.23
N ALA A 142 -6.29 6.93 -9.51
CA ALA A 142 -6.99 8.00 -8.81
C ALA A 142 -8.48 7.82 -9.12
N ILE A 143 -9.32 7.94 -8.08
CA ILE A 143 -10.78 7.93 -8.20
C ILE A 143 -11.18 9.14 -9.04
N LEU A 144 -11.87 8.93 -10.15
CA LEU A 144 -12.85 9.88 -10.66
C LEU A 144 -14.09 9.06 -10.96
N GLU A 145 -15.17 9.45 -10.28
CA GLU A 145 -16.54 8.95 -10.49
C GLU A 145 -16.94 8.93 -11.97
#